data_AF-A0A523VVQ2-F1
#
_entry.id   AF-A0A523VVQ2-F1
#
_cell.length_a   1.000
_cell.length_b   1.000
_cell.length_c   1.000
_cell.angle_alpha   90.00
_cell.angle_beta   90.00
_cell.angle_gamma   90.00
#
_symmetry.space_group_name_H-M   'P 1'
#
loop_
_entity.id
_entity.type
_entity.pdbx_description
1 polymer ?
#
loop_
_entity_poly.entity_id
_entity_poly.type
_entity_poly.pdbx_seq_one_letter_code
_entity_poly.pdbx_strand_id
1 'polypeptide(L)'
;MDHFEGINFSELMCGIEAAPGYLKPIVKVATGGTTGSSLAICGYHNIASGIYDNVLVIGWEKLNEGGATTGIITAFDPVWERPSLAGALGPLALMAGMYSAKYGITAEQAAKVTV
;
A
#
# COMPACT_ATOMS: atom_id res chain seq x y z
N MET A 1 -4.16 2.42 6.04
CA MET A 1 -2.91 3.19 5.82
C MET A 1 -2.56 4.08 7.01
N ASP A 2 -3.53 4.52 7.83
CA ASP A 2 -3.26 5.42 8.97
C ASP A 2 -2.15 4.97 9.94
N HIS A 3 -1.94 3.66 10.08
CA HIS A 3 -0.85 3.08 10.87
C HIS A 3 0.57 3.40 10.35
N PHE A 4 0.71 3.68 9.06
CA PHE A 4 1.97 4.10 8.44
C PHE A 4 2.21 5.59 8.63
N GLU A 5 1.15 6.40 8.51
CA GLU A 5 1.27 7.84 8.41
C GLU A 5 1.40 8.54 9.76
N GLY A 6 1.07 7.84 10.86
CA GLY A 6 1.08 8.39 12.21
C GLY A 6 -0.03 9.43 12.47
N ILE A 7 -0.98 9.56 11.54
CA ILE A 7 -2.08 10.54 11.57
C ILE A 7 -3.40 9.79 11.37
N ASN A 8 -4.39 10.08 12.20
CA ASN A 8 -5.73 9.53 12.03
C ASN A 8 -6.47 10.24 10.89
N PHE A 9 -7.25 9.49 10.09
CA PHE A 9 -7.91 10.01 8.89
C PHE A 9 -6.95 10.71 7.92
N SER A 10 -5.92 9.99 7.49
CA SER A 10 -4.86 10.50 6.61
C SER A 10 -5.37 11.14 5.30
N GLU A 11 -6.57 10.76 4.85
CA GLU A 11 -7.27 11.36 3.71
C GLU A 11 -7.69 12.82 3.93
N LEU A 12 -7.85 13.29 5.18
CA LEU A 12 -8.25 14.67 5.48
C LEU A 12 -7.11 15.66 5.27
N MET A 13 -5.86 15.23 5.48
CA MET A 13 -4.69 16.02 5.12
C MET A 13 -4.66 16.28 3.62
N CYS A 14 -4.89 15.25 2.79
CA CYS A 14 -4.95 15.36 1.33
C CYS A 14 -6.31 15.82 0.78
N GLY A 15 -7.31 16.05 1.63
CA GLY A 15 -8.68 16.28 1.22
C GLY A 15 -9.28 17.62 1.67
N ILE A 16 -8.99 18.06 2.91
CA ILE A 16 -9.70 19.19 3.54
C ILE A 16 -8.73 20.28 4.00
N GLU A 17 -7.61 19.94 4.64
CA GLU A 17 -6.77 20.95 5.31
C GLU A 17 -5.53 21.39 4.50
N ALA A 18 -5.00 20.56 3.59
CA ALA A 18 -3.78 20.88 2.84
C ALA A 18 -3.89 20.73 1.30
N ALA A 19 -5.10 20.58 0.74
CA ALA A 19 -5.30 20.14 -0.65
C ALA A 19 -6.59 20.68 -1.32
N PRO A 20 -6.75 20.59 -2.66
CA PRO A 20 -7.86 21.22 -3.43
C PRO A 20 -9.23 20.51 -3.32
N GLY A 21 -9.41 19.65 -2.30
CA GLY A 21 -10.59 18.82 -2.07
C GLY A 21 -11.64 19.43 -1.13
N TYR A 22 -11.43 20.66 -0.65
CA TYR A 22 -12.39 21.32 0.25
C TYR A 22 -13.81 21.35 -0.37
N LEU A 23 -14.79 20.85 0.40
CA LEU A 23 -16.19 20.67 -0.02
C LEU A 23 -16.40 19.73 -1.23
N LYS A 24 -15.41 18.91 -1.58
CA LYS A 24 -15.54 17.86 -2.62
C LYS A 24 -15.60 16.48 -1.96
N PRO A 25 -16.25 15.49 -2.61
CA PRO A 25 -16.21 14.11 -2.15
C PRO A 25 -14.77 13.58 -2.11
N ILE A 26 -14.42 12.88 -1.03
CA ILE A 26 -13.12 12.24 -0.84
C ILE A 26 -13.35 10.75 -0.62
N VAL A 27 -12.58 9.92 -1.32
CA VAL A 27 -12.61 8.46 -1.18
C VAL A 27 -11.21 7.96 -0.87
N LYS A 28 -11.08 7.23 0.23
CA LYS A 28 -9.84 6.54 0.60
C LYS A 28 -9.83 5.14 -0.02
N VAL A 29 -8.81 4.84 -0.80
CA VAL A 29 -8.54 3.51 -1.33
C VAL A 29 -7.30 2.95 -0.64
N ALA A 30 -7.37 1.73 -0.12
CA ALA A 30 -6.25 1.08 0.55
C ALA A 30 -6.19 -0.40 0.16
N THR A 31 -5.18 -0.77 -0.61
CA THR A 31 -4.91 -2.16 -1.06
C THR A 31 -3.48 -2.59 -0.75
N GLY A 32 -2.89 -2.03 0.31
CA GLY A 32 -1.49 -2.27 0.70
C GLY A 32 -0.51 -1.70 -0.34
N GLY A 33 0.55 -2.43 -0.65
CA GLY A 33 1.59 -1.99 -1.60
C GLY A 33 1.11 -1.75 -3.03
N THR A 34 -0.13 -2.15 -3.38
CA THR A 34 -0.73 -1.92 -4.70
C THR A 34 -1.59 -0.66 -4.76
N THR A 35 -1.67 0.12 -3.68
CA THR A 35 -2.62 1.23 -3.58
C THR A 35 -2.46 2.25 -4.71
N GLY A 36 -1.24 2.55 -5.15
CA GLY A 36 -1.00 3.43 -6.30
C GLY A 36 -1.72 2.98 -7.58
N SER A 37 -1.67 1.68 -7.90
CA SER A 37 -2.38 1.12 -9.06
C SER A 37 -3.90 1.14 -8.86
N SER A 38 -4.37 0.76 -7.67
CA SER A 38 -5.80 0.78 -7.32
C SER A 38 -6.39 2.19 -7.40
N LEU A 39 -5.62 3.21 -7.02
CA LEU A 39 -5.99 4.62 -7.13
C LEU A 39 -6.18 5.04 -8.59
N ALA A 40 -5.26 4.65 -9.48
CA ALA A 40 -5.38 4.93 -10.91
C ALA A 40 -6.63 4.27 -11.52
N ILE A 41 -6.88 2.99 -11.18
CA ILE A 41 -8.06 2.24 -11.62
C ILE A 41 -9.34 2.92 -11.11
N CYS A 42 -9.36 3.29 -9.83
CA CYS A 42 -10.49 4.00 -9.22
C CYS A 42 -10.77 5.34 -9.90
N GLY A 43 -9.73 6.15 -10.14
CA GLY A 43 -9.84 7.44 -10.83
C GLY A 43 -10.40 7.28 -12.25
N TYR A 44 -9.89 6.31 -13.00
CA TYR A 44 -10.37 5.99 -14.35
C TYR A 44 -11.88 5.66 -14.36
N HIS A 45 -12.32 4.75 -13.49
CA HIS A 45 -13.72 4.34 -13.44
C HIS A 45 -14.65 5.46 -12.98
N ASN A 46 -14.19 6.36 -12.10
CA ASN A 46 -14.97 7.51 -11.66
C ASN A 46 -15.26 8.48 -12.83
N ILE A 47 -14.29 8.76 -13.70
CA ILE A 47 -14.52 9.54 -14.93
C ILE A 47 -15.37 8.75 -15.93
N ALA A 48 -15.00 7.50 -16.20
CA ALA A 48 -15.65 6.68 -17.23
C ALA A 48 -17.13 6.39 -16.94
N SER A 49 -17.53 6.42 -15.66
CA SER A 49 -18.93 6.27 -15.25
C SER A 49 -19.81 7.50 -15.57
N GLY A 50 -19.21 8.65 -15.87
CA GLY A 50 -19.92 9.92 -16.04
C GLY A 50 -20.39 10.56 -14.72
N ILE A 51 -20.03 10.00 -13.56
CA ILE A 51 -20.37 10.58 -12.25
C ILE A 51 -19.55 11.87 -12.00
N TYR A 52 -18.32 11.93 -12.52
CA TYR A 52 -17.43 13.08 -12.39
C TYR A 52 -16.78 13.44 -13.73
N ASP A 53 -16.64 14.73 -14.01
CA ASP A 53 -15.90 15.23 -15.19
C ASP A 53 -14.38 15.29 -14.95
N ASN A 54 -13.97 15.50 -13.69
CA ASN A 54 -12.58 15.62 -13.28
C ASN A 54 -12.39 14.99 -11.90
N VAL A 55 -11.33 14.21 -11.72
CA VAL A 55 -10.88 13.67 -10.43
C VAL A 55 -9.40 13.93 -10.22
N LEU A 56 -9.04 14.24 -8.98
CA LEU A 56 -7.65 14.31 -8.54
C LEU A 56 -7.32 13.01 -7.79
N VAL A 57 -6.29 12.31 -8.25
CA VAL A 57 -5.79 11.08 -7.64
C VAL A 57 -4.47 11.38 -6.95
N ILE A 58 -4.37 11.08 -5.66
CA ILE A 58 -3.17 11.31 -4.85
C ILE A 58 -2.77 10.00 -4.19
N GLY A 59 -1.57 9.52 -4.51
CA GLY A 59 -0.90 8.45 -3.79
C GLY A 59 0.25 9.03 -2.98
N TRP A 60 0.30 8.74 -1.69
CA TRP A 60 1.37 9.17 -0.79
C TRP A 60 1.50 8.17 0.35
N GLU A 61 2.65 8.20 1.02
CA GLU A 61 2.97 7.36 2.17
C GLU A 61 3.97 8.12 3.05
N LYS A 62 3.87 8.00 4.38
CA LYS A 62 4.79 8.68 5.32
C LYS A 62 5.27 7.71 6.38
N LEU A 63 6.29 6.93 6.04
CA LEU A 63 6.81 5.86 6.89
C LEU A 63 7.67 6.33 8.08
N ASN A 64 8.02 7.61 8.18
CA ASN A 64 8.95 8.11 9.20
C ASN A 64 8.28 8.41 10.55
N GLU A 65 6.95 8.46 10.62
CA GLU A 65 6.21 8.77 11.85
C GLU A 65 5.32 7.63 12.36
N GLY A 66 4.94 6.68 11.49
CA GLY A 66 4.25 5.46 11.89
C GLY A 66 5.13 4.22 11.95
N GLY A 67 4.57 3.13 12.46
CA GLY A 67 5.27 1.84 12.55
C GLY A 67 5.04 1.00 11.31
N ALA A 68 5.96 1.01 10.34
CA ALA A 68 5.80 0.30 9.06
C ALA A 68 5.49 -1.20 9.25
N THR A 69 6.22 -1.90 10.12
CA THR A 69 5.95 -3.32 10.42
C THR A 69 4.56 -3.52 11.03
N THR A 70 4.17 -2.65 11.95
CA THR A 70 2.87 -2.67 12.63
C THR A 70 1.72 -2.33 11.68
N GLY A 71 1.95 -1.48 10.69
CA GLY A 71 0.99 -1.20 9.63
C GLY A 71 0.84 -2.40 8.68
N ILE A 72 1.95 -2.91 8.17
CA ILE A 72 1.95 -4.02 7.20
C ILE A 72 1.32 -5.29 7.77
N ILE A 73 1.55 -5.61 9.05
CA ILE A 73 1.00 -6.83 9.63
C ILE A 73 -0.53 -6.87 9.56
N THR A 74 -1.20 -5.71 9.50
CA THR A 74 -2.66 -5.63 9.37
C THR A 74 -3.20 -6.11 8.01
N ALA A 75 -2.35 -6.24 6.99
CA ALA A 75 -2.76 -6.76 5.68
C ALA A 75 -2.97 -8.29 5.66
N PHE A 76 -2.44 -8.99 6.67
CA PHE A 76 -2.48 -10.45 6.76
C PHE A 76 -3.64 -10.95 7.62
N ASP A 77 -3.95 -12.24 7.47
CA ASP A 77 -5.01 -12.91 8.25
C ASP A 77 -4.76 -12.75 9.76
N PRO A 78 -5.74 -12.21 10.52
CA PRO A 78 -5.55 -11.86 11.91
C PRO A 78 -5.28 -13.04 12.84
N VAL A 79 -5.69 -14.25 12.48
CA VAL A 79 -5.60 -15.45 13.33
C VAL A 79 -4.39 -16.30 12.95
N TRP A 80 -4.18 -16.53 11.66
CA TRP A 80 -3.19 -17.50 11.19
C TRP A 80 -1.85 -16.87 10.85
N GLU A 81 -1.85 -15.66 10.31
CA GLU A 81 -0.68 -15.08 9.68
C GLU A 81 -0.02 -14.01 10.56
N ARG A 82 -0.82 -13.13 11.16
CA ARG A 82 -0.28 -12.02 11.98
C ARG A 82 0.62 -12.45 13.14
N PRO A 83 0.32 -13.52 13.92
CA PRO A 83 1.18 -13.93 15.02
C PRO A 83 2.56 -14.42 14.58
N SER A 84 2.72 -14.81 13.31
CA SER A 84 3.89 -15.53 12.82
C SER A 84 4.71 -14.76 11.77
N LEU A 85 4.10 -13.83 11.04
CA LEU A 85 4.71 -13.26 9.83
C LEU A 85 5.60 -12.02 10.03
N ALA A 86 5.74 -11.46 11.23
CA ALA A 86 6.67 -10.35 11.54
C ALA A 86 6.70 -9.20 10.50
N GLY A 87 5.52 -8.82 9.99
CA GLY A 87 5.34 -7.83 8.93
C GLY A 87 5.45 -8.42 7.52
N ALA A 88 6.00 -7.64 6.57
CA ALA A 88 6.14 -8.08 5.17
C ALA A 88 7.31 -9.05 4.95
N LEU A 89 8.36 -8.96 5.76
CA LEU A 89 9.63 -9.62 5.47
C LEU A 89 9.57 -11.14 5.63
N GLY A 90 8.85 -11.63 6.65
CA GLY A 90 8.66 -13.07 6.88
C GLY A 90 8.10 -13.81 5.65
N PRO A 91 6.91 -13.43 5.15
CA PRO A 91 6.32 -14.10 4.00
C PRO A 91 7.11 -13.87 2.71
N LEU A 92 7.70 -12.68 2.51
CA LEU A 92 8.56 -12.42 1.34
C LEU A 92 9.81 -13.31 1.33
N ALA A 93 10.45 -13.51 2.49
CA ALA A 93 11.60 -14.40 2.61
C ALA A 93 11.22 -15.86 2.35
N LEU A 94 10.07 -16.31 2.86
CA LEU A 94 9.55 -17.65 2.59
C LEU A 94 9.29 -17.86 1.10
N MET A 95 8.61 -16.91 0.44
CA MET A 95 8.33 -16.97 -0.99
C MET A 95 9.61 -16.94 -1.83
N ALA A 96 10.59 -16.12 -1.46
CA ALA A 96 11.89 -16.07 -2.12
C ALA A 96 12.63 -17.42 -1.98
N GLY A 97 12.62 -18.03 -0.79
CA GLY A 97 13.22 -19.35 -0.56
C GLY A 97 12.54 -20.46 -1.38
N MET A 98 11.21 -20.47 -1.44
CA MET A 98 10.44 -21.39 -2.27
C MET A 98 10.75 -21.21 -3.77
N TYR A 99 10.84 -19.97 -4.23
CA TYR A 99 11.19 -19.63 -5.61
C TYR A 99 12.60 -20.12 -5.95
N SER A 100 13.58 -19.84 -5.10
CA SER A 100 14.96 -20.29 -5.29
C SER A 100 15.08 -21.81 -5.31
N ALA A 101 14.39 -22.52 -4.41
CA ALA A 101 14.38 -23.98 -4.38
C ALA A 101 13.73 -24.57 -5.64
N LYS A 102 12.65 -23.95 -6.14
CA LYS A 102 11.91 -24.44 -7.31
C LYS A 102 12.66 -24.23 -8.62
N TYR A 103 13.33 -23.09 -8.78
CA TYR A 103 13.95 -22.69 -10.04
C TYR A 103 15.48 -22.72 -10.02
N GLY A 104 16.10 -23.17 -8.93
CA GLY A 104 17.55 -23.27 -8.79
C GLY A 104 18.26 -21.91 -8.77
N ILE A 105 17.58 -20.86 -8.29
CA ILE A 105 18.13 -19.51 -8.26
C ILE A 105 19.16 -19.38 -7.16
N THR A 106 20.37 -18.93 -7.51
CA THR A 106 21.43 -18.68 -6.54
C THR A 106 21.26 -17.32 -5.87
N ALA A 107 21.80 -17.17 -4.66
CA ALA A 107 21.83 -15.88 -3.98
C ALA A 107 22.55 -14.80 -4.81
N GLU A 108 23.55 -15.18 -5.60
CA GLU A 108 24.26 -14.27 -6.52
C GLU A 108 23.33 -13.75 -7.64
N GLN A 109 22.49 -14.62 -8.21
CA GLN A 109 21.51 -14.21 -9.23
C GLN A 109 20.47 -13.27 -8.65
N ALA A 110 19.99 -13.52 -7.43
CA ALA A 110 19.06 -12.62 -6.75
C ALA A 110 19.69 -11.25 -6.44
N ALA A 111 20.95 -11.23 -6.01
CA ALA A 111 21.67 -9.99 -5.70
C ALA A 111 21.83 -9.07 -6.92
N LYS A 112 22.01 -9.62 -8.13
CA LYS A 112 22.13 -8.85 -9.39
C LYS A 112 20.90 -8.02 -9.76
N VAL A 113 19.76 -8.22 -9.10
CA VAL A 113 18.54 -7.40 -9.33
C VAL A 113 18.55 -6.14 -8.47
N THR A 114 19.40 -6.09 -7.45
CA THR A 114 19.46 -4.96 -6.49
C THR A 114 20.50 -3.91 -6.81
N VAL A 115 21.47 -4.24 -7.69
CA VAL A 115 22.64 -3.42 -8.02
C VAL A 115 22.77 -3.17 -9.52
#